data_AF-A0A3R7FXS2-F1
#
_entry.id   AF-A0A3R7FXS2-F1
#
_cell.length_a   1.000
_cell.length_b   1.000
_cell.length_c   1.000
_cell.angle_alpha   90.00
_cell.angle_beta   90.00
_cell.angle_gamma   90.00
#
_symmetry.space_group_name_H-M   'P 1'
#
loop_
_entity.id
_entity.type
_entity.pdbx_description
1 polymer ?
#
loop_
_entity_poly.entity_id
_entity_poly.type
_entity_poly.pdbx_seq_one_letter_code
_entity_poly.pdbx_strand_id
1 'polypeptide(L)'
;MGIIDRFEEEYVDVSSSRASLRDLLELIAGSILFVIGASGFTFYLLGRTAAIALAGVLVVVFAVTIVSQAYWGLTGRADYDEGERDNGAR
;
A
#
# COMPACT_ATOMS: atom_id res chain seq x y z
N MET A 1 -32.57 2.10 9.24
CA MET A 1 -31.49 1.15 9.53
C MET A 1 -32.09 -0.21 9.83
N GLY A 2 -32.24 -1.04 8.81
CA GLY A 2 -32.67 -2.44 8.97
C GLY A 2 -31.51 -3.32 9.42
N ILE A 3 -31.82 -4.52 9.91
CA ILE A 3 -30.83 -5.58 10.18
C ILE A 3 -29.95 -5.88 8.96
N ILE A 4 -30.50 -5.67 7.75
CA ILE A 4 -29.80 -5.89 6.46
C ILE A 4 -28.69 -4.85 6.25
N ASP A 5 -28.95 -3.57 6.51
CA ASP A 5 -27.95 -2.48 6.36
C ASP A 5 -26.70 -2.76 7.21
N ARG A 6 -26.87 -3.29 8.42
CA ARG A 6 -25.77 -3.65 9.32
C ARG A 6 -24.89 -4.78 8.75
N PHE A 7 -25.50 -5.79 8.14
CA PHE A 7 -24.73 -6.88 7.54
C PHE A 7 -24.01 -6.41 6.28
N GLU A 8 -24.63 -5.57 5.46
CA GLU A 8 -24.01 -5.00 4.26
C GLU A 8 -22.79 -4.14 4.63
N GLU A 9 -22.89 -3.27 5.64
CA GLU A 9 -21.76 -2.49 6.17
C GLU A 9 -20.60 -3.40 6.61
N GLU A 10 -20.88 -4.49 7.35
CA GLU A 10 -19.85 -5.42 7.81
C GLU A 10 -19.18 -6.20 6.66
N TYR A 11 -19.95 -6.63 5.65
CA TYR A 11 -19.39 -7.30 4.47
C TYR A 11 -18.59 -6.36 3.55
N VAL A 12 -19.04 -5.12 3.38
CA VAL A 12 -18.32 -4.09 2.61
C VAL A 12 -17.01 -3.73 3.30
N ASP A 13 -16.99 -3.66 4.63
CA ASP A 13 -15.78 -3.35 5.37
C ASP A 13 -14.77 -4.50 5.35
N VAL A 14 -15.23 -5.75 5.49
CA VAL A 14 -14.37 -6.95 5.37
C VAL A 14 -13.83 -7.12 3.94
N SER A 15 -14.65 -6.89 2.92
CA SER A 15 -14.22 -7.02 1.51
C SER A 15 -13.22 -5.95 1.11
N SER A 16 -13.43 -4.70 1.53
CA SER A 16 -12.49 -3.61 1.28
C SER A 16 -11.18 -3.76 2.07
N SER A 17 -11.23 -4.26 3.31
CA SER A 17 -10.03 -4.58 4.08
C SER A 17 -9.20 -5.70 3.42
N ARG A 18 -9.84 -6.80 2.98
CA ARG A 18 -9.15 -7.87 2.26
C ARG A 18 -8.56 -7.43 0.92
N ALA A 19 -9.25 -6.56 0.19
CA ALA A 19 -8.74 -5.98 -1.06
C ALA A 19 -7.45 -5.20 -0.81
N SER A 20 -7.44 -4.32 0.21
CA SER A 20 -6.25 -3.53 0.56
C SER A 20 -5.04 -4.39 0.98
N LEU A 21 -5.27 -5.47 1.73
CA LEU A 21 -4.20 -6.41 2.12
C LEU A 21 -3.63 -7.15 0.92
N ARG A 22 -4.49 -7.58 -0.01
CA ARG A 22 -4.05 -8.21 -1.25
C ARG A 22 -3.18 -7.26 -2.06
N ASP A 23 -3.61 -6.01 -2.24
CA ASP A 23 -2.87 -5.01 -3.01
C ASP A 23 -1.50 -4.73 -2.39
N LEU A 24 -1.42 -4.67 -1.06
CA LEU A 24 -0.17 -4.48 -0.33
C LEU A 24 0.78 -5.69 -0.47
N LEU A 25 0.25 -6.92 -0.43
CA LEU A 25 1.03 -8.13 -0.68
C LEU A 25 1.52 -8.21 -2.14
N GLU A 26 0.69 -7.80 -3.09
CA GLU A 26 1.05 -7.74 -4.51
C GLU A 26 2.15 -6.69 -4.75
N LEU A 27 2.08 -5.54 -4.07
CA LEU A 27 3.14 -4.52 -4.07
C LEU A 27 4.45 -5.06 -3.48
N ILE A 28 4.39 -5.78 -2.36
CA ILE A 28 5.59 -6.41 -1.76
C ILE A 28 6.19 -7.43 -2.72
N ALA A 29 5.39 -8.34 -3.26
CA ALA A 29 5.87 -9.36 -4.19
C ALA A 29 6.46 -8.73 -5.45
N GLY A 30 5.74 -7.79 -6.06
CA GLY A 30 6.17 -7.08 -7.27
C GLY A 30 7.45 -6.27 -7.04
N SER A 31 7.56 -5.56 -5.92
CA SER A 31 8.76 -4.79 -5.58
C SER A 31 9.99 -5.68 -5.36
N ILE A 32 9.85 -6.82 -4.69
CA ILE A 32 10.96 -7.78 -4.50
C ILE A 32 11.42 -8.29 -5.87
N LEU A 33 10.49 -8.75 -6.71
CA LEU A 33 10.81 -9.25 -8.05
C LEU A 33 11.47 -8.17 -8.91
N PHE A 34 10.97 -6.94 -8.82
CA PHE A 34 11.53 -5.79 -9.54
C PHE A 34 12.96 -5.47 -9.08
N VAL A 35 13.21 -5.39 -7.77
CA VAL A 35 14.54 -5.11 -7.22
C VAL A 35 15.53 -6.18 -7.66
N ILE A 36 15.16 -7.47 -7.57
CA ILE A 36 16.02 -8.58 -8.00
C ILE A 36 16.31 -8.49 -9.50
N GLY A 37 15.26 -8.30 -10.32
CA GLY A 37 15.40 -8.22 -11.77
C GLY A 37 16.24 -7.03 -12.23
N ALA A 38 15.92 -5.83 -11.74
CA ALA A 38 16.64 -4.60 -12.08
C ALA A 38 18.10 -4.64 -11.61
N SER A 39 18.35 -5.13 -10.39
CA SER A 39 19.71 -5.24 -9.84
C SER A 39 20.52 -6.32 -10.56
N GLY A 40 19.91 -7.47 -10.91
CA GLY A 40 20.55 -8.52 -11.70
C GLY A 40 20.91 -8.06 -13.11
N PHE A 41 20.01 -7.32 -13.75
CA PHE A 41 20.26 -6.72 -15.07
C PHE A 41 21.38 -5.67 -15.01
N THR A 42 21.34 -4.81 -13.99
CA THR A 42 22.39 -3.80 -13.74
C THR A 42 23.73 -4.46 -13.43
N PHE A 43 23.73 -5.56 -12.69
CA PHE A 43 24.93 -6.34 -12.41
C PHE A 43 25.56 -6.85 -13.71
N TYR A 44 24.73 -7.38 -14.61
CA TYR A 44 25.17 -7.90 -15.90
C TYR A 44 25.76 -6.80 -16.80
N LEU A 45 25.15 -5.61 -16.85
CA LEU A 45 25.57 -4.53 -17.75
C LEU A 45 26.64 -3.60 -17.20
N LEU A 46 26.56 -3.26 -15.91
CA LEU A 46 27.31 -2.18 -15.26
C LEU A 46 28.17 -2.68 -14.09
N GLY A 47 28.07 -3.96 -13.75
CA GLY A 47 28.85 -4.59 -12.71
C GLY A 47 28.31 -4.41 -11.29
N ARG A 48 29.08 -4.96 -10.35
CA ARG A 48 28.64 -5.15 -8.96
C ARG A 48 28.33 -3.85 -8.21
N THR A 49 29.17 -2.83 -8.35
CA THR A 49 29.03 -1.58 -7.59
C THR A 49 27.74 -0.85 -7.95
N ALA A 50 27.47 -0.72 -9.25
CA ALA A 50 26.24 -0.09 -9.74
C ALA A 50 24.99 -0.88 -9.30
N ALA A 51 25.05 -2.21 -9.37
CA ALA A 51 23.95 -3.07 -8.95
C ALA A 51 23.61 -2.92 -7.46
N ILE A 52 24.62 -2.88 -6.59
CA ILE A 52 24.42 -2.71 -5.15
C ILE A 52 23.85 -1.31 -4.84
N ALA A 53 24.40 -0.27 -5.48
CA ALA A 53 23.90 1.09 -5.30
C ALA A 53 22.43 1.22 -5.74
N LEU A 54 22.07 0.68 -6.91
CA LEU A 54 20.70 0.66 -7.40
C LEU A 54 19.77 -0.12 -6.46
N ALA A 55 20.18 -1.32 -6.05
CA ALA A 55 19.41 -2.14 -5.12
C ALA A 55 19.11 -1.37 -3.82
N GLY A 56 20.12 -0.71 -3.25
CA GLY A 56 19.95 0.10 -2.04
C GLY A 56 18.95 1.23 -2.22
N VAL A 57 19.04 1.98 -3.32
CA VAL A 57 18.08 3.07 -3.64
C VAL A 57 16.66 2.53 -3.80
N LEU A 58 16.48 1.45 -4.57
CA LEU A 58 15.16 0.87 -4.80
C LEU A 58 14.52 0.33 -3.52
N VAL A 59 15.31 -0.33 -2.66
CA VAL A 59 14.82 -0.81 -1.36
C VAL A 59 14.29 0.34 -0.51
N VAL A 60 15.01 1.46 -0.44
CA VAL A 60 14.56 2.64 0.31
C VAL A 60 13.26 3.19 -0.27
N VAL A 61 13.17 3.36 -1.59
CA VAL A 61 11.97 3.88 -2.26
C VAL A 61 10.75 2.98 -2.00
N PHE A 62 10.89 1.67 -2.19
CA PHE A 62 9.78 0.74 -1.94
C PHE A 62 9.41 0.65 -0.47
N ALA A 63 10.38 0.71 0.46
CA ALA A 63 10.08 0.73 1.89
C ALA A 63 9.21 1.94 2.26
N VAL A 64 9.59 3.15 1.82
CA VAL A 64 8.79 4.36 2.05
C VAL A 64 7.40 4.24 1.42
N THR A 65 7.33 3.69 0.21
CA THR A 65 6.05 3.49 -0.51
C THR A 65 5.12 2.55 0.25
N ILE A 66 5.62 1.37 0.66
CA ILE A 66 4.85 0.37 1.39
C ILE A 66 4.39 0.92 2.74
N VAL A 67 5.27 1.59 3.49
CA VAL A 67 4.90 2.20 4.78
C VAL A 67 3.85 3.29 4.59
N SER A 68 3.97 4.11 3.55
CA SER A 68 2.98 5.16 3.25
C SER A 68 1.61 4.55 2.92
N GLN A 69 1.56 3.52 2.08
CA GLN A 69 0.30 2.84 1.76
C GLN A 69 -0.29 2.11 2.97
N ALA A 70 0.54 1.46 3.79
CA ALA A 70 0.10 0.82 5.03
C ALA A 70 -0.49 1.86 6.00
N TYR A 71 0.18 3.00 6.17
CA TYR A 71 -0.28 4.08 7.04
C TYR A 71 -1.63 4.63 6.58
N TRP A 72 -1.75 5.01 5.30
CA TRP A 72 -3.02 5.53 4.75
C TRP A 72 -4.13 4.47 4.74
N GLY A 73 -3.80 3.20 4.50
CA GLY A 73 -4.76 2.10 4.58
C GLY A 73 -5.31 1.88 5.99
N LEU A 74 -4.51 2.17 7.03
CA LEU A 74 -4.90 2.04 8.43
C LEU A 74 -5.57 3.29 9.01
N THR A 75 -5.09 4.48 8.65
CA THR A 75 -5.47 5.76 9.30
C THR A 75 -6.35 6.66 8.43
N GLY A 76 -6.24 6.55 7.10
CA GLY A 76 -6.93 7.44 6.17
C GLY A 76 -8.46 7.29 6.15
N ARG A 77 -9.04 6.27 6.79
CA ARG A 77 -10.50 6.11 6.91
C ARG A 77 -11.12 6.97 8.02
N ALA A 78 -10.37 7.32 9.06
CA ALA A 78 -10.91 8.03 10.22
C ALA A 78 -11.18 9.52 9.95
N ASP A 79 -10.35 10.16 9.12
CA ASP A 79 -10.40 11.62 8.92
C ASP A 79 -11.55 12.09 8.00
N TYR A 80 -12.15 11.21 7.19
CA TYR A 80 -13.28 11.58 6.31
C TYR A 80 -14.62 11.67 7.06
N ASP A 81 -14.78 11.00 8.20
CA ASP A 81 -16.04 10.98 8.96
C ASP A 81 -16.22 12.23 9.85
N GLU A 82 -15.12 12.93 10.19
CA GLU A 82 -15.18 14.11 11.06
C GLU A 82 -15.53 15.40 10.30
N GLY A 83 -15.18 15.51 9.01
CA GLY A 83 -15.48 16.69 8.19
C GLY A 83 -16.95 16.81 7.74
N GLU A 84 -17.66 15.69 7.63
CA GLU A 84 -19.07 15.65 7.21
C GLU A 84 -20.02 16.13 8.33
N ARG A 85 -19.64 15.94 9.60
CA ARG A 85 -20.48 16.29 10.76
C ARG A 85 -20.49 17.78 11.10
N ASP A 86 -19.47 18.54 10.70
CA ASP A 86 -19.36 19.98 11.01
C ASP A 86 -20.07 20.87 9.96
N ASN A 87 -20.24 20.40 8.73
CA ASN A 87 -20.92 21.15 7.66
C ASN A 87 -22.46 20.98 7.64
N GLY A 88 -23.02 20.07 8.43
CA GLY A 88 -24.47 19.83 8.50
C GLY A 88 -25.22 20.63 9.58
N ALA A 89 -24.52 21.48 10.35
CA ALA A 89 -25.08 22.20 11.50
C ALA A 89 -25.19 23.73 11.32
N ARG A 90 -25.20 24.23 10.08
CA ARG A 90 -25.48 25.64 9.78
C ARG A 90 -26.52 25.81 8.69
#